data_AF-A0A8D9MIR7-F1
#
_entry.id   AF-A0A8D9MIR7-F1
#
_cell.length_a   1.000
_cell.length_b   1.000
_cell.length_c   1.000
_cell.angle_alpha   90.00
_cell.angle_beta   90.00
_cell.angle_gamma   90.00
#
_symmetry.space_group_name_H-M   'P 1'
#
loop_
_entity.id
_entity.type
_entity.pdbx_description
1 polymer ?
#
loop_
_entity_poly.entity_id
_entity_poly.type
_entity_poly.pdbx_seq_one_letter_code
_entity_poly.pdbx_strand_id
1 'polypeptide(L)'
;MEESRESPADHGFYMPAEWEPHAQTWIGWPERQDNWRHNAVPAQRVFVDVAKAISVFEPVTVCASSAQWENARKQLPEEIRVVEMSMNDSWFRDSGPTFVVRKRPSKLSSLTRNIAGVDWNFNAWGGADDGCYNDWSHDLLVSKKILAVERIPRFQHSMILEGGSIHVDGEGTCLVTEECLLNKNRNPHMSKEQIEEELKRYLGVQTIIWLPRGLYGDDDTNGHTDNMCCFAKPGVVLLSWTDDETDPQYERSVEALSVFSNSVDARGRKIQVVKLHVPGPLYMTEEESSGIIQATISN
;
A
#
# COMPACT_ATOMS: atom_id res chain seq x y z
N MET A 1 -27.43 15.11 6.88
CA MET A 1 -27.93 13.98 6.09
C MET A 1 -26.95 13.78 4.98
N GLU A 2 -25.95 12.94 5.22
CA GLU A 2 -24.95 12.58 4.22
C GLU A 2 -25.66 11.67 3.22
N GLU A 3 -25.78 12.10 1.97
CA GLU A 3 -26.20 11.19 0.90
C GLU A 3 -25.27 9.98 0.94
N SER A 4 -25.86 8.80 1.13
CA SER A 4 -25.19 7.51 1.01
C SER A 4 -24.46 7.46 -0.33
N ARG A 5 -23.17 7.81 -0.36
CA ARG A 5 -22.35 7.67 -1.57
C ARG A 5 -22.30 6.19 -1.94
N GLU A 6 -22.68 5.87 -3.18
CA GLU A 6 -22.58 4.52 -3.72
C GLU A 6 -21.11 4.05 -3.64
N SER A 7 -20.91 2.85 -3.10
CA SER A 7 -19.60 2.23 -2.91
C SER A 7 -19.25 1.33 -4.10
N PRO A 8 -17.95 0.97 -4.28
CA PRO A 8 -17.55 -0.03 -5.26
C PRO A 8 -18.37 -1.33 -5.20
N ALA A 9 -18.62 -1.86 -4.01
CA ALA A 9 -19.38 -3.09 -3.83
C ALA A 9 -20.84 -2.98 -4.32
N ASP A 10 -21.48 -1.82 -4.19
CA ASP A 10 -22.85 -1.57 -4.68
C ASP A 10 -22.96 -1.74 -6.21
N HIS A 11 -21.83 -1.54 -6.90
CA HIS A 11 -21.71 -1.73 -8.35
C HIS A 11 -21.04 -3.06 -8.74
N GLY A 12 -20.85 -3.97 -7.78
CA GLY A 12 -20.26 -5.29 -7.98
C GLY A 12 -18.75 -5.28 -8.24
N PHE A 13 -18.05 -4.23 -7.84
CA PHE A 13 -16.59 -4.20 -7.83
C PHE A 13 -16.01 -4.87 -6.58
N TYR A 14 -14.81 -5.41 -6.73
CA TYR A 14 -13.97 -5.95 -5.66
C TYR A 14 -12.50 -5.68 -5.95
N MET A 15 -11.67 -5.60 -4.92
CA MET A 15 -10.21 -5.54 -5.06
C MET A 15 -9.72 -6.95 -5.44
N PRO A 16 -9.10 -7.14 -6.62
CA PRO A 16 -8.54 -8.43 -6.99
C PRO A 16 -7.33 -8.78 -6.13
N ALA A 17 -6.97 -10.06 -6.09
CA ALA A 17 -5.71 -10.45 -5.44
C ALA A 17 -4.50 -9.92 -6.21
N GLU A 18 -3.39 -9.66 -5.53
CA GLU A 18 -2.17 -9.11 -6.14
C GLU A 18 -1.49 -10.09 -7.13
N TRP A 19 -1.84 -11.38 -7.12
CA TRP A 19 -1.38 -12.33 -8.14
C TRP A 19 -2.32 -12.45 -9.34
N GLU A 20 -3.46 -11.75 -9.35
CA GLU A 20 -4.31 -11.71 -10.54
C GLU A 20 -3.64 -10.89 -11.66
N PRO A 21 -3.97 -11.13 -12.94
CA PRO A 21 -3.27 -10.49 -14.05
C PRO A 21 -3.33 -8.95 -14.00
N HIS A 22 -2.16 -8.33 -14.07
CA HIS A 22 -2.01 -6.88 -14.11
C HIS A 22 -1.92 -6.33 -15.54
N ALA A 23 -2.29 -5.07 -15.70
CA ALA A 23 -2.06 -4.31 -16.92
C ALA A 23 -0.72 -3.54 -16.89
N GLN A 24 -0.32 -3.04 -15.71
CA GLN A 24 0.92 -2.31 -15.49
C GLN A 24 1.16 -2.07 -13.98
N THR A 25 2.41 -1.77 -13.62
CA THR A 25 2.83 -1.30 -12.30
C THR A 25 3.13 0.21 -12.31
N TRP A 26 2.80 0.90 -11.23
CA TRP A 26 3.10 2.31 -11.00
C TRP A 26 4.15 2.49 -9.91
N ILE A 27 5.11 3.40 -10.13
CA ILE A 27 6.21 3.68 -9.20
C ILE A 27 6.39 5.20 -9.09
N GLY A 28 6.53 5.73 -7.87
CA GLY A 28 6.97 7.11 -7.64
C GLY A 28 8.50 7.22 -7.67
N TRP A 29 9.04 8.29 -8.25
CA TRP A 29 10.49 8.53 -8.30
C TRP A 29 11.03 9.20 -7.02
N PRO A 30 12.02 8.64 -6.32
CA PRO A 30 12.53 9.20 -5.07
C PRO A 30 13.41 10.43 -5.31
N GLU A 31 13.18 11.51 -4.55
CA GLU A 31 13.94 12.75 -4.70
C GLU A 31 14.15 13.60 -3.44
N ARG A 32 13.26 13.51 -2.44
CA ARG A 32 13.34 14.35 -1.23
C ARG A 32 14.60 14.03 -0.41
N GLN A 33 15.32 15.06 0.01
CA GLN A 33 16.68 14.91 0.56
C GLN A 33 16.72 14.70 2.07
N ASP A 34 15.61 14.99 2.73
CA ASP A 34 15.39 14.77 4.16
C ASP A 34 14.96 13.33 4.51
N ASN A 35 14.65 12.53 3.50
CA ASN A 35 14.50 11.07 3.61
C ASN A 35 15.64 10.34 2.88
N TRP A 36 15.89 10.71 1.62
CA TRP A 36 16.82 9.98 0.75
C TRP A 36 18.21 10.62 0.72
N ARG A 37 19.20 9.92 1.30
CA ARG A 37 20.59 10.39 1.39
C ARG A 37 21.22 10.74 0.03
N HIS A 38 22.18 11.67 0.06
CA HIS A 38 22.97 12.12 -1.11
C HIS A 38 22.09 12.51 -2.30
N ASN A 39 21.10 13.37 -2.05
CA ASN A 39 20.16 13.84 -3.06
C ASN A 39 19.39 12.71 -3.76
N ALA A 40 19.02 11.68 -3.00
CA ALA A 40 18.34 10.47 -3.45
C ALA A 40 19.08 9.61 -4.50
N VAL A 41 20.32 9.94 -4.90
CA VAL A 41 21.03 9.21 -5.97
C VAL A 41 21.13 7.70 -5.72
N PRO A 42 21.44 7.21 -4.50
CA PRO A 42 21.44 5.77 -4.22
C PRO A 42 20.04 5.14 -4.39
N ALA A 43 19.00 5.81 -3.90
CA ALA A 43 17.62 5.34 -3.99
C ALA A 43 17.14 5.28 -5.45
N GLN A 44 17.44 6.32 -6.24
CA GLN A 44 17.11 6.38 -7.66
C GLN A 44 17.70 5.19 -8.44
N ARG A 45 18.94 4.79 -8.13
CA ARG A 45 19.56 3.60 -8.75
C ARG A 45 18.79 2.32 -8.42
N VAL A 46 18.43 2.13 -7.15
CA VAL A 46 17.65 0.96 -6.71
C VAL A 46 16.26 0.96 -7.36
N PHE A 47 15.58 2.11 -7.42
CA PHE A 47 14.28 2.23 -8.07
C PHE A 47 14.34 1.95 -9.57
N VAL A 48 15.42 2.32 -10.26
CA VAL A 48 15.67 1.93 -11.66
C VAL A 48 15.82 0.41 -11.78
N ASP A 49 16.56 -0.23 -10.88
CA ASP A 49 16.77 -1.68 -10.93
C ASP A 49 15.46 -2.45 -10.63
N VAL A 50 14.65 -1.97 -9.68
CA VAL A 50 13.31 -2.51 -9.40
C VAL A 50 12.39 -2.34 -10.61
N ALA A 51 12.32 -1.14 -11.19
CA ALA A 51 11.49 -0.87 -12.35
C ALA A 51 11.90 -1.74 -13.55
N LYS A 52 13.21 -1.93 -13.78
CA LYS A 52 13.75 -2.87 -14.79
C LYS A 52 13.32 -4.30 -14.53
N ALA A 53 13.45 -4.78 -13.29
CA ALA A 53 13.09 -6.15 -12.93
C ALA A 53 11.60 -6.42 -13.19
N ILE A 54 10.71 -5.48 -12.82
CA ILE A 54 9.27 -5.59 -13.07
C ILE A 54 8.96 -5.53 -14.56
N SER A 55 9.67 -4.68 -15.32
CA SER A 55 9.42 -4.48 -16.77
C SER A 55 9.61 -5.74 -17.63
N VAL A 56 10.27 -6.77 -17.10
CA VAL A 56 10.40 -8.08 -17.74
C VAL A 56 9.06 -8.84 -17.77
N PHE A 57 8.17 -8.56 -16.82
CA PHE A 57 6.90 -9.27 -16.63
C PHE A 57 5.69 -8.47 -17.09
N GLU A 58 5.70 -7.15 -16.89
CA GLU A 58 4.59 -6.27 -17.21
C GLU A 58 5.04 -4.82 -17.50
N PRO A 59 4.22 -4.01 -18.19
CA PRO A 59 4.54 -2.60 -18.39
C PRO A 59 4.72 -1.84 -17.06
N VAL A 60 5.68 -0.92 -17.02
CA VAL A 60 5.94 -0.07 -15.84
C VAL A 60 5.76 1.39 -16.20
N THR A 61 5.09 2.13 -15.33
CA THR A 61 5.01 3.59 -15.38
C THR A 61 5.68 4.20 -14.15
N VAL A 62 6.71 5.01 -14.37
CA VAL A 62 7.36 5.80 -13.33
C VAL A 62 6.86 7.23 -13.38
N CYS A 63 6.37 7.73 -12.25
CA CYS A 63 5.98 9.12 -12.05
C CYS A 63 7.15 9.90 -11.46
N ALA A 64 7.53 11.01 -12.08
CA ALA A 64 8.61 11.87 -11.60
C ALA A 64 8.17 13.33 -11.57
N SER A 65 8.69 14.14 -10.64
CA SER A 65 8.45 15.57 -10.63
C SER A 65 9.00 16.24 -11.90
N SER A 66 8.54 17.45 -12.19
CA SER A 66 9.07 18.24 -13.31
C SER A 66 10.60 18.41 -13.24
N ALA A 67 11.15 18.56 -12.03
CA ALA A 67 12.60 18.72 -11.83
C ALA A 67 13.38 17.42 -12.10
N GLN A 68 12.79 16.26 -11.85
CA GLN A 68 13.44 14.95 -12.01
C GLN A 68 13.05 14.23 -13.30
N TRP A 69 12.07 14.70 -14.06
CA TRP A 69 11.53 13.98 -15.22
C TRP A 69 12.62 13.62 -16.24
N GLU A 70 13.45 14.60 -16.63
CA GLU A 70 14.54 14.34 -17.59
C GLU A 70 15.58 13.36 -17.03
N ASN A 71 15.87 13.44 -15.73
CA ASN A 71 16.82 12.55 -15.07
C ASN A 71 16.29 11.10 -15.03
N ALA A 72 15.06 10.91 -14.55
CA ALA A 72 14.39 9.62 -14.53
C ALA A 72 14.33 9.02 -15.95
N ARG A 73 13.93 9.82 -16.95
CA ARG A 73 13.86 9.37 -18.34
C ARG A 73 15.21 8.93 -18.89
N LYS A 74 16.31 9.61 -18.55
CA LYS A 74 17.68 9.23 -18.97
C LYS A 74 18.16 7.93 -18.31
N GLN A 75 17.73 7.64 -17.09
CA GLN A 75 18.17 6.45 -16.34
C GLN A 75 17.34 5.19 -16.64
N LEU A 76 16.05 5.35 -16.93
CA LEU A 76 15.12 4.25 -17.18
C LEU A 76 15.16 3.77 -18.65
N PRO A 77 15.06 2.45 -18.91
CA PRO A 77 14.90 1.90 -20.26
C PRO A 77 13.71 2.50 -21.02
N GLU A 78 13.80 2.57 -22.34
CA GLU A 78 12.81 3.23 -23.21
C GLU A 78 11.40 2.65 -23.07
N GLU A 79 11.28 1.34 -22.82
CA GLU A 79 10.03 0.61 -22.63
C GLU A 79 9.27 1.00 -21.36
N ILE A 80 9.95 1.55 -20.34
CA ILE A 80 9.31 2.03 -19.12
C ILE A 80 8.75 3.42 -19.39
N ARG A 81 7.44 3.62 -19.23
CA ARG A 81 6.79 4.92 -19.43
C ARG A 81 7.18 5.86 -18.29
N VAL A 82 7.52 7.12 -18.60
CA VAL A 82 7.79 8.16 -17.59
C VAL A 82 6.76 9.28 -17.72
N VAL A 83 6.04 9.56 -16.64
CA VAL A 83 4.99 10.58 -16.57
C VAL A 83 5.41 11.68 -15.60
N GLU A 84 5.26 12.94 -15.99
CA GLU A 84 5.45 14.06 -15.07
C GLU A 84 4.29 14.11 -14.07
N MET A 85 4.59 14.02 -12.78
CA MET A 85 3.61 14.06 -11.70
C MET A 85 4.27 14.56 -10.41
N SER A 86 3.73 15.64 -9.82
CA SER A 86 4.12 16.08 -8.49
C SER A 86 3.60 15.12 -7.40
N MET A 87 4.46 14.81 -6.44
CA MET A 87 4.26 14.03 -5.21
C MET A 87 5.23 14.58 -4.13
N ASN A 88 4.98 14.32 -2.84
CA ASN A 88 5.90 14.73 -1.77
C ASN A 88 6.90 13.61 -1.44
N ASP A 89 6.51 12.34 -1.57
CA ASP A 89 7.44 11.20 -1.59
C ASP A 89 6.97 10.08 -2.55
N SER A 90 7.78 9.03 -2.69
CA SER A 90 7.71 8.03 -3.76
C SER A 90 6.86 6.79 -3.46
N TRP A 91 6.11 6.79 -2.36
CA TRP A 91 5.41 5.62 -1.81
C TRP A 91 4.02 5.41 -2.42
N PHE A 92 3.98 4.99 -3.68
CA PHE A 92 2.72 4.81 -4.42
C PHE A 92 1.91 3.59 -3.99
N ARG A 93 2.49 2.66 -3.22
CA ARG A 93 1.74 1.63 -2.51
C ARG A 93 0.67 2.28 -1.61
N ASP A 94 0.99 3.41 -0.99
CA ASP A 94 0.16 4.02 0.04
C ASP A 94 -0.65 5.23 -0.45
N SER A 95 -0.07 6.04 -1.33
CA SER A 95 -0.72 7.23 -1.90
C SER A 95 -1.41 6.98 -3.26
N GLY A 96 -1.17 5.82 -3.86
CA GLY A 96 -1.75 5.41 -5.13
C GLY A 96 -3.19 4.90 -5.00
N PRO A 97 -3.90 4.72 -6.12
CA PRO A 97 -5.26 4.22 -6.08
C PRO A 97 -5.28 2.71 -5.80
N THR A 98 -6.21 2.25 -4.97
CA THR A 98 -6.53 0.82 -4.89
C THR A 98 -7.45 0.46 -6.06
N PHE A 99 -6.93 -0.23 -7.07
CA PHE A 99 -7.75 -0.65 -8.20
C PHE A 99 -8.74 -1.75 -7.80
N VAL A 100 -9.98 -1.60 -8.27
CA VAL A 100 -11.06 -2.57 -8.09
C VAL A 100 -11.63 -2.96 -9.44
N VAL A 101 -11.97 -4.23 -9.58
CA VAL A 101 -12.47 -4.82 -10.82
C VAL A 101 -13.81 -5.47 -10.59
N ARG A 102 -14.51 -5.79 -11.67
CA ARG A 102 -15.70 -6.63 -11.62
C ARG A 102 -15.60 -7.75 -12.64
N LYS A 103 -16.26 -8.86 -12.35
CA LYS A 103 -16.32 -9.99 -13.29
C LYS A 103 -17.03 -9.53 -14.56
N ARG A 104 -16.40 -9.73 -15.73
CA ARG A 104 -17.01 -9.41 -17.02
C ARG A 104 -18.30 -10.22 -17.18
N PRO A 105 -19.46 -9.60 -17.41
CA PRO A 105 -20.65 -10.36 -17.77
C PRO A 105 -20.44 -11.08 -19.10
N SER A 106 -20.93 -12.31 -19.21
CA SER A 106 -20.83 -13.17 -20.41
C SER A 106 -21.55 -12.61 -21.65
N LYS A 107 -22.38 -11.56 -21.47
CA LYS A 107 -23.04 -10.82 -22.55
C LYS A 107 -22.64 -9.35 -22.45
N LEU A 108 -21.89 -8.88 -23.45
CA LEU A 108 -21.28 -7.56 -23.50
C LEU A 108 -22.33 -6.48 -23.76
N SER A 109 -22.47 -5.52 -22.84
CA SER A 109 -22.70 -4.13 -23.21
C SER A 109 -21.32 -3.48 -23.27
N SER A 110 -20.87 -3.05 -24.44
CA SER A 110 -19.52 -2.52 -24.67
C SER A 110 -19.22 -1.19 -23.97
N LEU A 111 -20.17 -0.61 -23.24
CA LEU A 111 -20.04 0.70 -22.59
C LEU A 111 -19.62 0.65 -21.13
N THR A 112 -19.68 -0.52 -20.50
CA THR A 112 -19.55 -0.59 -19.05
C THR A 112 -18.09 -0.89 -18.69
N ARG A 113 -17.40 0.03 -17.99
CA ARG A 113 -16.00 -0.14 -17.54
C ARG A 113 -15.88 -1.20 -16.44
N ASN A 114 -14.94 -2.12 -16.58
CA ASN A 114 -14.74 -3.25 -15.66
C ASN A 114 -13.64 -3.02 -14.61
N ILE A 115 -13.09 -1.79 -14.56
CA ILE A 115 -12.10 -1.35 -13.60
C ILE A 115 -12.49 0.04 -13.11
N ALA A 116 -12.26 0.28 -11.82
CA ALA A 116 -12.32 1.57 -11.15
C ALA A 116 -11.14 1.66 -10.17
N GLY A 117 -10.91 2.83 -9.58
CA GLY A 117 -9.96 3.00 -8.49
C GLY A 117 -10.64 3.60 -7.27
N VAL A 118 -10.33 3.06 -6.10
CA VAL A 118 -10.61 3.68 -4.82
C VAL A 118 -9.50 4.67 -4.52
N ASP A 119 -9.90 5.89 -4.19
CA ASP A 119 -9.03 6.97 -3.79
C ASP A 119 -9.26 7.27 -2.31
N TRP A 120 -8.45 6.63 -1.47
CA TRP A 120 -8.44 6.85 -0.03
C TRP A 120 -7.91 8.24 0.31
N ASN A 121 -8.21 8.71 1.52
CA ASN A 121 -7.50 9.87 2.03
C ASN A 121 -6.11 9.43 2.53
N PHE A 122 -5.14 10.34 2.52
CA PHE A 122 -3.77 10.06 2.92
C PHE A 122 -3.25 11.17 3.84
N ASN A 123 -2.45 10.81 4.85
CA ASN A 123 -1.94 11.79 5.82
C ASN A 123 -0.46 11.62 6.17
N ALA A 124 0.35 11.01 5.31
CA ALA A 124 1.75 10.71 5.62
C ALA A 124 1.91 9.85 6.90
N TRP A 125 1.07 8.81 7.02
CA TRP A 125 1.10 7.82 8.10
C TRP A 125 0.98 8.38 9.53
N GLY A 126 0.31 9.51 9.72
CA GLY A 126 0.07 10.05 11.05
C GLY A 126 -0.30 11.53 11.14
N GLY A 127 -0.35 12.22 10.01
CA GLY A 127 -0.74 13.63 9.93
C GLY A 127 0.34 14.56 10.47
N ALA A 128 -0.09 15.73 10.94
CA ALA A 128 0.83 16.81 11.31
C ALA A 128 1.61 16.54 12.60
N ASP A 129 1.07 15.68 13.48
CA ASP A 129 1.64 15.43 14.80
C ASP A 129 2.57 14.22 14.82
N ASP A 130 2.16 13.11 14.18
CA ASP A 130 2.83 11.81 14.26
C ASP A 130 3.25 11.26 12.87
N GLY A 131 3.06 12.01 11.78
CA GLY A 131 3.38 11.55 10.42
C GLY A 131 4.84 11.71 10.02
N CYS A 132 5.26 11.03 8.96
CA CYS A 132 6.66 11.02 8.51
C CYS A 132 7.13 12.35 7.91
N TYR A 133 6.21 13.24 7.55
CA TYR A 133 6.52 14.57 7.03
C TYR A 133 5.35 15.55 7.08
N ASN A 134 5.66 16.85 7.10
CA ASN A 134 4.68 17.91 7.40
C ASN A 134 3.81 18.36 6.20
N ASP A 135 4.20 18.03 4.96
CA ASP A 135 3.44 18.37 3.75
C ASP A 135 3.30 17.14 2.85
N TRP A 136 2.06 16.68 2.70
CA TRP A 136 1.63 15.57 1.82
C TRP A 136 0.57 16.03 0.81
N SER A 137 0.49 17.34 0.55
CA SER A 137 -0.54 17.94 -0.29
C SER A 137 -0.52 17.45 -1.75
N HIS A 138 0.65 17.08 -2.27
CA HIS A 138 0.77 16.45 -3.59
C HIS A 138 0.47 14.96 -3.57
N ASP A 139 0.79 14.25 -2.48
CA ASP A 139 0.49 12.82 -2.34
C ASP A 139 -1.02 12.55 -2.34
N LEU A 140 -1.81 13.44 -1.70
CA LEU A 140 -3.27 13.45 -1.78
C LEU A 140 -3.84 13.48 -3.21
N LEU A 141 -3.03 13.87 -4.20
CA LEU A 141 -3.45 13.99 -5.59
C LEU A 141 -2.96 12.82 -6.45
N VAL A 142 -2.06 11.97 -5.96
CA VAL A 142 -1.41 10.89 -6.74
C VAL A 142 -2.46 9.94 -7.31
N SER A 143 -3.29 9.35 -6.46
CA SER A 143 -4.38 8.46 -6.86
C SER A 143 -5.32 9.09 -7.89
N LYS A 144 -5.83 10.30 -7.61
CA LYS A 144 -6.67 11.05 -8.56
C LYS A 144 -5.99 11.29 -9.91
N LYS A 145 -4.70 11.64 -9.93
CA LYS A 145 -3.94 11.89 -11.17
C LYS A 145 -3.69 10.60 -11.95
N ILE A 146 -3.31 9.51 -11.30
CA ILE A 146 -3.16 8.18 -11.94
C ILE A 146 -4.47 7.77 -12.61
N LEU A 147 -5.58 7.83 -11.90
CA LEU A 147 -6.89 7.48 -12.44
C LEU A 147 -7.32 8.38 -13.60
N ALA A 148 -6.96 9.67 -13.56
CA ALA A 148 -7.24 10.61 -14.65
C ALA A 148 -6.41 10.32 -15.92
N VAL A 149 -5.12 10.02 -15.77
CA VAL A 149 -4.23 9.64 -16.89
C VAL A 149 -4.77 8.39 -17.60
N GLU A 150 -5.22 7.40 -16.84
CA GLU A 150 -5.77 6.15 -17.38
C GLU A 150 -7.26 6.24 -17.75
N ARG A 151 -7.91 7.38 -17.49
CA ARG A 151 -9.36 7.59 -17.70
C ARG A 151 -10.22 6.55 -16.99
N ILE A 152 -9.82 6.15 -15.78
CA ILE A 152 -10.50 5.15 -14.94
C ILE A 152 -11.49 5.85 -13.97
N PRO A 153 -12.71 5.33 -13.74
CA PRO A 153 -13.64 5.86 -12.74
C PRO A 153 -13.02 5.88 -11.33
N ARG A 154 -13.34 6.91 -10.56
CA ARG A 154 -12.80 7.14 -9.21
C ARG A 154 -13.91 7.05 -8.17
N PHE A 155 -13.73 6.20 -7.16
CA PHE A 155 -14.49 6.18 -5.92
C PHE A 155 -13.67 6.88 -4.84
N GLN A 156 -14.03 8.11 -4.50
CA GLN A 156 -13.32 8.88 -3.46
C GLN A 156 -13.83 8.51 -2.07
N HIS A 157 -12.91 8.28 -1.14
CA HIS A 157 -13.17 8.02 0.27
C HIS A 157 -12.55 9.10 1.18
N SER A 158 -13.09 9.29 2.39
CA SER A 158 -12.57 10.22 3.41
C SER A 158 -11.72 9.57 4.50
N MET A 159 -12.00 8.31 4.85
CA MET A 159 -11.13 7.46 5.68
C MET A 159 -9.68 7.52 5.20
N ILE A 160 -8.78 7.73 6.16
CA ILE A 160 -7.34 7.64 5.95
C ILE A 160 -6.98 6.17 5.90
N LEU A 161 -6.44 5.72 4.77
CA LEU A 161 -6.03 4.34 4.57
C LEU A 161 -4.95 4.27 3.50
N GLU A 162 -3.90 3.50 3.80
CA GLU A 162 -2.78 3.25 2.91
C GLU A 162 -2.88 1.86 2.29
N GLY A 163 -2.51 1.70 1.01
CA GLY A 163 -2.59 0.39 0.35
C GLY A 163 -1.70 -0.70 0.99
N GLY A 164 -0.58 -0.35 1.63
CA GLY A 164 0.26 -1.30 2.38
C GLY A 164 -0.34 -1.78 3.70
N SER A 165 -1.35 -1.08 4.22
CA SER A 165 -2.01 -1.46 5.47
C SER A 165 -3.07 -2.57 5.29
N ILE A 166 -3.31 -3.01 4.05
CA ILE A 166 -4.32 -4.02 3.69
C ILE A 166 -3.75 -5.08 2.74
N HIS A 167 -4.28 -6.31 2.80
CA HIS A 167 -3.99 -7.33 1.78
C HIS A 167 -5.20 -8.23 1.53
N VAL A 168 -5.59 -8.43 0.27
CA VAL A 168 -6.77 -9.23 -0.09
C VAL A 168 -6.42 -10.54 -0.79
N ASP A 169 -7.31 -11.53 -0.71
CA ASP A 169 -7.18 -12.84 -1.38
C ASP A 169 -7.92 -12.93 -2.73
N GLY A 170 -8.62 -11.87 -3.13
CA GLY A 170 -9.48 -11.83 -4.33
C GLY A 170 -10.77 -12.67 -4.23
N GLU A 171 -11.02 -13.33 -3.10
CA GLU A 171 -12.16 -14.21 -2.87
C GLU A 171 -13.04 -13.80 -1.69
N GLY A 172 -12.76 -12.64 -1.09
CA GLY A 172 -13.63 -12.04 -0.07
C GLY A 172 -12.95 -11.81 1.26
N THR A 173 -11.65 -12.05 1.38
CA THR A 173 -10.91 -11.94 2.65
C THR A 173 -9.89 -10.82 2.57
N CYS A 174 -9.84 -9.98 3.60
CA CYS A 174 -8.82 -8.96 3.79
C CYS A 174 -8.05 -9.20 5.08
N LEU A 175 -6.73 -9.04 5.05
CA LEU A 175 -5.85 -8.96 6.22
C LEU A 175 -5.59 -7.49 6.53
N VAL A 176 -5.58 -7.16 7.82
CA VAL A 176 -5.25 -5.84 8.34
C VAL A 176 -4.57 -5.99 9.71
N THR A 177 -3.97 -4.92 10.23
CA THR A 177 -3.44 -4.84 11.61
C THR A 177 -4.24 -3.85 12.45
N GLU A 178 -4.48 -4.19 13.71
CA GLU A 178 -5.10 -3.28 14.69
C GLU A 178 -4.15 -2.11 15.01
N GLU A 179 -2.86 -2.38 15.17
CA GLU A 179 -1.81 -1.39 15.46
C GLU A 179 -1.80 -0.22 14.46
N CYS A 180 -2.11 -0.48 13.18
CA CYS A 180 -2.19 0.54 12.15
C CYS A 180 -3.60 1.17 12.08
N LEU A 181 -4.63 0.37 11.75
CA LEU A 181 -5.93 0.94 11.38
C LEU A 181 -6.70 1.53 12.57
N LEU A 182 -6.42 1.07 13.79
CA LEU A 182 -7.01 1.62 15.02
C LEU A 182 -6.11 2.68 15.67
N ASN A 183 -4.98 3.03 15.04
CA ASN A 183 -4.13 4.09 15.55
C ASN A 183 -4.90 5.42 15.58
N LYS A 184 -4.75 6.17 16.68
CA LYS A 184 -5.36 7.49 16.87
C LYS A 184 -4.99 8.49 15.76
N ASN A 185 -3.86 8.28 15.09
CA ASN A 185 -3.35 9.16 14.04
C ASN A 185 -3.94 8.84 12.64
N ARG A 186 -4.75 7.78 12.53
CA ARG A 186 -5.56 7.45 11.34
C ARG A 186 -6.97 7.98 11.51
N ASN A 187 -7.88 7.14 11.99
CA ASN A 187 -9.31 7.44 12.02
C ASN A 187 -9.84 7.42 13.47
N PRO A 188 -9.42 8.35 14.35
CA PRO A 188 -9.73 8.31 15.80
C PRO A 188 -11.23 8.46 16.12
N HIS A 189 -12.04 8.80 15.12
CA HIS A 189 -13.48 8.99 15.22
C HIS A 189 -14.27 7.76 14.73
N MET A 190 -13.60 6.74 14.19
CA MET A 190 -14.24 5.51 13.71
C MET A 190 -13.98 4.36 14.68
N SER A 191 -15.01 3.56 14.97
CA SER A 191 -14.83 2.29 15.66
C SER A 191 -14.24 1.23 14.72
N LYS A 192 -13.74 0.14 15.30
CA LYS A 192 -13.26 -1.02 14.56
C LYS A 192 -14.32 -1.56 13.59
N GLU A 193 -15.57 -1.63 14.03
CA GLU A 193 -16.70 -2.11 13.23
C GLU A 193 -17.01 -1.18 12.05
N GLN A 194 -16.90 0.13 12.25
CA GLN A 194 -17.09 1.12 11.18
C GLN A 194 -15.98 1.03 10.13
N ILE A 195 -14.73 0.85 10.56
CA ILE A 195 -13.61 0.61 9.63
C ILE A 195 -13.84 -0.69 8.84
N GLU A 196 -14.23 -1.77 9.53
CA GLU A 196 -14.55 -3.04 8.89
C GLU A 196 -15.69 -2.93 7.87
N GLU A 197 -16.73 -2.15 8.15
CA GLU A 197 -17.82 -1.89 7.20
C GLU A 197 -17.32 -1.17 5.94
N GLU A 198 -16.52 -0.10 6.09
CA GLU A 198 -15.98 0.63 4.94
C GLU A 198 -15.01 -0.24 4.10
N LEU A 199 -14.16 -1.05 4.75
CA LEU A 199 -13.31 -2.02 4.05
C LEU A 199 -14.14 -3.00 3.21
N LYS A 200 -15.23 -3.55 3.76
CA LYS A 200 -16.13 -4.44 3.02
C LYS A 200 -16.78 -3.75 1.82
N ARG A 201 -17.26 -2.52 2.01
CA ARG A 201 -17.94 -1.72 0.98
C ARG A 201 -17.02 -1.30 -0.16
N TYR A 202 -15.76 -0.95 0.14
CA TYR A 202 -14.85 -0.41 -0.86
C TYR A 202 -13.89 -1.44 -1.47
N LEU A 203 -13.58 -2.52 -0.76
CA LEU A 203 -12.76 -3.61 -1.29
C LEU A 203 -13.59 -4.78 -1.83
N GLY A 204 -14.91 -4.81 -1.60
CA GLY A 204 -15.78 -5.92 -2.02
C GLY A 204 -15.50 -7.24 -1.29
N VAL A 205 -14.99 -7.15 -0.06
CA VAL A 205 -14.67 -8.30 0.81
C VAL A 205 -15.84 -8.58 1.77
N GLN A 206 -15.83 -9.76 2.39
CA GLN A 206 -16.84 -10.21 3.36
C GLN A 206 -16.23 -10.52 4.74
N THR A 207 -14.97 -10.91 4.78
CA THR A 207 -14.26 -11.29 6.01
C THR A 207 -13.01 -10.43 6.16
N ILE A 208 -12.84 -9.84 7.35
CA ILE A 208 -11.61 -9.16 7.74
C ILE A 208 -10.93 -9.99 8.82
N ILE A 209 -9.65 -10.32 8.64
CA ILE A 209 -8.81 -10.94 9.66
C ILE A 209 -7.91 -9.85 10.22
N TRP A 210 -8.11 -9.54 11.50
CA TRP A 210 -7.37 -8.53 12.22
C TRP A 210 -6.19 -9.17 12.95
N LEU A 211 -4.97 -8.81 12.56
CA LEU A 211 -3.78 -9.09 13.34
C LEU A 211 -3.61 -8.05 14.44
N PRO A 212 -3.16 -8.39 15.65
CA PRO A 212 -3.00 -7.41 16.72
C PRO A 212 -1.95 -6.34 16.38
N ARG A 213 -0.87 -6.78 15.72
CA ARG A 213 0.38 -6.04 15.56
C ARG A 213 1.01 -6.28 14.20
N GLY A 214 1.68 -5.27 13.66
CA GLY A 214 2.54 -5.37 12.47
C GLY A 214 3.96 -5.83 12.84
N LEU A 215 4.88 -5.68 11.88
CA LEU A 215 6.29 -6.02 12.06
C LEU A 215 6.92 -5.14 13.16
N TYR A 216 7.79 -5.70 13.99
CA TYR A 216 8.54 -4.95 14.97
C TYR A 216 9.45 -3.90 14.31
N GLY A 217 9.45 -2.68 14.87
CA GLY A 217 10.27 -1.56 14.37
C GLY A 217 9.63 -0.79 13.22
N ASP A 218 8.43 -1.17 12.76
CA ASP A 218 7.64 -0.43 11.78
C ASP A 218 6.87 0.72 12.45
N ASP A 219 7.63 1.66 12.99
CA ASP A 219 7.09 2.85 13.68
C ASP A 219 6.56 3.88 12.67
N ASP A 220 7.16 3.94 11.47
CA ASP A 220 6.81 4.89 10.40
C ASP A 220 5.37 4.69 9.91
N THR A 221 4.97 3.44 9.66
CA THR A 221 3.65 3.13 9.12
C THR A 221 2.66 2.65 10.18
N ASN A 222 3.14 2.53 11.43
CA ASN A 222 2.43 2.00 12.59
C ASN A 222 2.02 0.53 12.40
N GLY A 223 2.95 -0.29 11.90
CA GLY A 223 2.78 -1.73 11.74
C GLY A 223 1.87 -2.08 10.58
N HIS A 224 2.24 -1.69 9.36
CA HIS A 224 1.54 -2.10 8.15
C HIS A 224 1.46 -3.62 8.01
N THR A 225 0.42 -4.08 7.30
CA THR A 225 0.17 -5.51 7.12
C THR A 225 1.16 -6.11 6.12
N ASP A 226 1.55 -5.38 5.08
CA ASP A 226 2.44 -5.86 4.02
C ASP A 226 3.86 -6.24 4.51
N ASN A 227 4.35 -5.61 5.56
CA ASN A 227 5.59 -6.00 6.26
C ASN A 227 5.41 -7.24 7.15
N MET A 228 4.19 -7.50 7.61
CA MET A 228 3.90 -8.59 8.55
C MET A 228 3.49 -9.89 7.83
N CYS A 229 2.60 -9.80 6.85
CA CYS A 229 2.11 -10.95 6.12
C CYS A 229 1.43 -10.58 4.80
N CYS A 230 1.35 -11.55 3.89
CA CYS A 230 0.62 -11.41 2.63
C CYS A 230 -0.06 -12.73 2.26
N PHE A 231 -1.14 -12.66 1.46
CA PHE A 231 -1.65 -13.88 0.84
C PHE A 231 -0.71 -14.31 -0.30
N ALA A 232 -0.32 -15.60 -0.32
CA ALA A 232 0.40 -16.19 -1.45
C ALA A 232 -0.54 -16.76 -2.53
N LYS A 233 -1.72 -17.19 -2.09
CA LYS A 233 -2.86 -17.71 -2.87
C LYS A 233 -4.07 -17.82 -1.93
N PRO A 234 -5.29 -18.10 -2.42
CA PRO A 234 -6.45 -18.23 -1.55
C PRO A 234 -6.23 -19.26 -0.42
N GLY A 235 -6.47 -18.84 0.83
CA GLY A 235 -6.29 -19.66 2.03
C GLY A 235 -4.84 -19.90 2.48
N VAL A 236 -3.83 -19.30 1.84
CA VAL A 236 -2.41 -19.46 2.21
C VAL A 236 -1.75 -18.10 2.42
N VAL A 237 -1.13 -17.91 3.59
CA VAL A 237 -0.48 -16.67 4.00
C VAL A 237 1.01 -16.90 4.19
N LEU A 238 1.84 -15.98 3.69
CA LEU A 238 3.24 -15.85 4.11
C LEU A 238 3.28 -14.96 5.34
N LEU A 239 3.96 -15.38 6.39
CA LEU A 239 4.09 -14.66 7.66
C LEU A 239 5.56 -14.41 7.96
N SER A 240 5.91 -13.14 8.17
CA SER A 240 7.22 -12.73 8.69
C SER A 240 7.51 -13.46 10.01
N TRP A 241 8.64 -14.16 10.07
CA TRP A 241 8.95 -15.10 11.14
C TRP A 241 10.42 -15.02 11.56
N THR A 242 10.69 -15.33 12.82
CA THR A 242 12.02 -15.65 13.34
C THR A 242 11.88 -16.83 14.30
N ASP A 243 12.90 -17.68 14.40
CA ASP A 243 12.95 -18.77 15.39
C ASP A 243 13.67 -18.35 16.69
N ASP A 244 14.27 -17.15 16.71
CA ASP A 244 14.91 -16.60 17.90
C ASP A 244 13.84 -16.06 18.86
N GLU A 245 13.56 -16.79 19.93
CA GLU A 245 12.57 -16.40 20.94
C GLU A 245 12.94 -15.13 21.73
N THR A 246 14.19 -14.67 21.62
CA THR A 246 14.65 -13.43 22.26
C THR A 246 14.50 -12.20 21.35
N ASP A 247 14.23 -12.41 20.06
CA ASP A 247 13.95 -11.34 19.12
C ASP A 247 12.54 -10.76 19.40
N PRO A 248 12.38 -9.44 19.52
CA PRO A 248 11.07 -8.82 19.76
C PRO A 248 10.02 -9.09 18.66
N GLN A 249 10.44 -9.47 17.45
CA GLN A 249 9.53 -9.93 16.39
C GLN A 249 8.91 -11.30 16.69
N TYR A 250 9.54 -12.16 17.51
CA TYR A 250 9.04 -13.51 17.79
C TYR A 250 7.64 -13.49 18.39
N GLU A 251 7.43 -12.67 19.42
CA GLU A 251 6.13 -12.56 20.11
C GLU A 251 5.03 -12.11 19.14
N ARG A 252 5.29 -11.07 18.33
CA ARG A 252 4.37 -10.56 17.30
C ARG A 252 4.03 -11.64 16.26
N SER A 253 5.02 -12.44 15.85
CA SER A 253 4.85 -13.54 14.90
C SER A 253 4.00 -14.68 15.47
N VAL A 254 4.21 -15.03 16.74
CA VAL A 254 3.43 -16.06 17.45
C VAL A 254 1.98 -15.63 17.63
N GLU A 255 1.72 -14.37 17.96
CA GLU A 255 0.37 -13.81 18.03
C GLU A 255 -0.36 -13.88 16.70
N ALA A 256 0.29 -13.44 15.61
CA ALA A 256 -0.28 -13.52 14.26
C ALA A 256 -0.57 -14.97 13.86
N LEU A 257 0.36 -15.90 14.13
CA LEU A 257 0.17 -17.32 13.87
C LEU A 257 -1.03 -17.90 14.65
N SER A 258 -1.22 -17.47 15.90
CA SER A 258 -2.38 -17.86 16.71
C SER A 258 -3.69 -17.36 16.10
N VAL A 259 -3.74 -16.11 15.63
CA VAL A 259 -4.92 -15.57 14.91
C VAL A 259 -5.21 -16.39 13.66
N PHE A 260 -4.21 -16.65 12.81
CA PHE A 260 -4.42 -17.43 11.59
C PHE A 260 -4.89 -18.86 11.87
N SER A 261 -4.32 -19.52 12.88
CA SER A 261 -4.70 -20.89 13.26
C SER A 261 -6.16 -21.00 13.70
N ASN A 262 -6.71 -19.92 14.28
CA ASN A 262 -8.09 -19.85 14.74
C ASN A 262 -9.06 -19.24 13.71
N SER A 263 -8.54 -18.69 12.61
CA SER A 263 -9.34 -18.03 11.58
C SER A 263 -9.75 -18.99 10.45
N VAL A 264 -10.77 -18.56 9.70
CA VAL A 264 -11.10 -19.08 8.38
C VAL A 264 -11.29 -17.90 7.44
N ASP A 265 -11.01 -18.13 6.16
CA ASP A 265 -11.26 -17.11 5.14
C ASP A 265 -12.75 -17.02 4.76
N ALA A 266 -13.11 -16.09 3.88
CA ALA A 266 -14.48 -15.87 3.43
C ALA A 266 -15.12 -17.08 2.71
N ARG A 267 -14.31 -18.07 2.32
CA ARG A 267 -14.77 -19.34 1.72
C ARG A 267 -14.80 -20.50 2.73
N GLY A 268 -14.53 -20.23 4.00
CA GLY A 268 -14.52 -21.21 5.07
C GLY A 268 -13.27 -22.10 5.09
N ARG A 269 -12.23 -21.77 4.34
CA ARG A 269 -10.97 -22.52 4.38
C ARG A 269 -10.18 -22.12 5.62
N LYS A 270 -9.52 -23.10 6.24
CA LYS A 270 -8.51 -22.84 7.26
C LYS A 270 -7.31 -22.15 6.63
N ILE A 271 -6.75 -21.16 7.33
CA ILE A 271 -5.57 -20.46 6.86
C ILE A 271 -4.33 -21.34 7.05
N GLN A 272 -3.65 -21.65 5.96
CA GLN A 272 -2.33 -22.26 6.00
C GLN A 272 -1.28 -21.15 6.09
N VAL A 273 -0.41 -21.22 7.09
CA VAL A 273 0.69 -20.26 7.25
C VAL A 273 1.99 -20.87 6.75
N VAL A 274 2.69 -20.14 5.89
CA VAL A 274 4.08 -20.39 5.49
C VAL A 274 4.93 -19.35 6.18
N LYS A 275 5.85 -19.80 7.03
CA LYS A 275 6.79 -18.92 7.73
C LYS A 275 7.87 -18.46 6.76
N LEU A 276 8.09 -17.15 6.71
CA LEU A 276 9.14 -16.51 5.91
C LEU A 276 10.13 -15.83 6.86
N HIS A 277 11.36 -16.35 6.93
CA HIS A 277 12.37 -15.84 7.85
C HIS A 277 12.80 -14.43 7.48
N VAL A 278 12.64 -13.50 8.43
CA VAL A 278 13.12 -12.12 8.27
C VAL A 278 14.63 -12.05 8.52
N PRO A 279 15.35 -11.13 7.85
CA PRO A 279 16.72 -10.84 8.23
C PRO A 279 16.78 -10.27 9.65
N GLY A 280 17.94 -10.36 10.29
CA GLY A 280 18.20 -9.61 11.52
C GLY A 280 18.12 -8.10 11.30
N PRO A 281 18.06 -7.29 12.37
CA PRO A 281 17.91 -5.85 12.27
C PRO A 281 19.05 -5.22 11.47
N LEU A 282 18.68 -4.30 10.58
CA LEU A 282 19.62 -3.47 9.84
C LEU A 282 19.60 -2.07 10.43
N TYR A 283 20.78 -1.53 10.72
CA TYR A 283 20.94 -0.18 11.25
C TYR A 283 21.66 0.68 10.23
N MET A 284 21.21 1.91 10.09
CA MET A 284 21.87 2.91 9.27
C MET A 284 23.25 3.23 9.86
N THR A 285 24.29 3.21 9.03
CA THR A 285 25.63 3.64 9.42
C THR A 285 25.73 5.17 9.52
N GLU A 286 26.75 5.68 10.21
CA GLU A 286 27.02 7.13 10.29
C GLU A 286 27.26 7.75 8.89
N GLU A 287 27.90 7.00 7.99
CA GLU A 287 28.10 7.42 6.60
C GLU A 287 26.75 7.57 5.88
N GLU A 288 25.85 6.60 6.02
CA GLU A 288 24.54 6.63 5.37
C GLU A 288 23.64 7.75 5.91
N SER A 289 23.70 8.01 7.22
CA SER A 289 22.89 9.07 7.84
C SER A 289 23.42 10.48 7.53
N SER A 290 24.74 10.63 7.34
CA SER A 290 25.37 11.94 7.04
C SER A 290 24.89 12.58 5.75
N GLY A 291 24.35 11.78 4.82
CA GLY A 291 23.85 12.26 3.53
C GLY A 291 22.40 12.74 3.56
N ILE A 292 21.69 12.62 4.69
CA ILE A 292 20.30 13.06 4.86
C ILE A 292 20.28 14.53 5.32
N ILE A 293 19.51 15.37 4.62
CA ILE A 293 19.40 16.79 4.93
C ILE A 293 18.20 17.00 5.83
N GLN A 294 18.42 17.10 7.14
CA GLN A 294 17.32 17.38 8.07
C GLN A 294 16.65 18.71 7.71
N ALA A 295 15.32 18.70 7.57
CA ALA A 295 14.54 19.90 7.39
C ALA A 295 14.84 20.86 8.55
N THR A 296 15.36 22.05 8.24
CA THR A 296 15.63 23.05 9.26
C THR A 296 14.27 23.56 9.75
N ILE A 297 13.86 23.15 10.96
CA ILE A 297 12.67 23.72 11.60
C ILE A 297 12.97 25.19 11.83
N SER A 298 12.38 26.05 11.00
CA SER A 298 12.42 27.49 11.23
C SER A 298 11.49 27.77 12.39
N ASN A 299 12.07 28.10 13.56
CA ASN A 299 11.33 28.57 14.74
C ASN A 299 10.51 29.83 14.45
#